data_AF-A0A225UUK9-F1
#
_entry.id   AF-A0A225UUK9-F1
#
_cell.length_a   1.000
_cell.length_b   1.000
_cell.length_c   1.000
_cell.angle_alpha   90.00
_cell.angle_beta   90.00
_cell.angle_gamma   90.00
#
_symmetry.space_group_name_H-M   'P 1'
#
loop_
_entity.id
_entity.type
_entity.pdbx_description
1 polymer ?
#
loop_
_entity_poly.entity_id
_entity_poly.type
_entity_poly.pdbx_seq_one_letter_code
_entity_poly.pdbx_strand_id
1 'polypeptide(L)'
;MSSKGDGCFSGLYAGETGWMCVQPSDTGVLMEICVQQAPMRFGPNQHEPVMSKIYDLLSDSLEADKMEMTRCMERLLIDDIVTGISAE
;
A
#
# COMPACT_ATOMS: atom_id res chain seq x y z
N MET A 1 8.08 -8.35 -3.88
CA MET A 1 9.54 -8.23 -4.15
C MET A 1 10.01 -6.84 -3.73
N SER A 2 11.10 -6.70 -2.95
CA SER A 2 11.67 -5.39 -2.64
C SER A 2 12.84 -5.08 -3.57
N SER A 3 12.95 -3.83 -4.03
CA SER A 3 14.09 -3.37 -4.83
C SER A 3 14.92 -2.37 -4.02
N LYS A 4 16.25 -2.53 -4.09
CA LYS A 4 17.20 -1.59 -3.47
C LYS A 4 17.81 -0.73 -4.57
N GLY A 5 17.77 0.58 -4.37
CA GLY A 5 18.42 1.52 -5.29
C GLY A 5 19.94 1.37 -5.29
N ASP A 6 20.57 1.65 -6.42
CA ASP A 6 22.03 1.69 -6.60
C ASP A 6 22.51 3.12 -6.93
N GLY A 7 23.79 3.40 -6.75
CA GLY A 7 24.40 4.70 -7.04
C GLY A 7 23.81 5.84 -6.20
N CYS A 8 23.25 6.86 -6.84
CA CYS A 8 22.60 7.99 -6.16
C CYS A 8 21.33 7.60 -5.38
N PHE A 9 20.82 6.39 -5.58
CA PHE A 9 19.68 5.81 -4.88
C PHE A 9 20.09 4.76 -3.84
N SER A 10 21.39 4.60 -3.59
CA SER A 10 21.89 3.65 -2.61
C SER A 10 21.32 3.95 -1.21
N GLY A 11 20.77 2.92 -0.57
CA GLY A 11 20.08 3.01 0.72
C GLY A 11 18.57 3.20 0.62
N LEU A 12 18.02 3.47 -0.57
CA LEU A 12 16.58 3.44 -0.80
C LEU A 12 16.09 2.00 -0.91
N TYR A 13 15.05 1.69 -0.13
CA TYR A 13 14.30 0.44 -0.23
C TYR A 13 12.90 0.77 -0.71
N ALA A 14 12.55 0.29 -1.91
CA ALA A 14 11.18 0.32 -2.40
C ALA A 14 10.53 -1.03 -2.07
N GLY A 15 9.51 -0.99 -1.21
CA GLY A 15 8.61 -2.12 -1.02
C GLY A 15 7.66 -2.26 -2.20
N GLU A 16 7.01 -3.41 -2.31
CA GLU A 16 5.89 -3.59 -3.23
C GLU A 16 4.66 -2.93 -2.60
N THR A 17 4.27 -1.78 -3.14
CA THR A 17 3.19 -0.98 -2.57
C THR A 17 1.98 -0.88 -3.51
N GLY A 18 1.91 -1.67 -4.58
CA GLY A 18 0.83 -1.55 -5.54
C GLY A 18 0.37 -2.86 -6.14
N TRP A 19 -0.89 -2.85 -6.56
CA TRP A 19 -1.56 -3.90 -7.29
C TRP A 19 -2.02 -3.33 -8.63
N MET A 20 -1.92 -4.12 -9.69
CA MET A 20 -2.46 -3.76 -10.98
C MET A 20 -3.35 -4.88 -11.51
N CYS A 21 -4.51 -4.52 -12.04
CA CYS A 21 -5.36 -5.40 -12.83
C CYS A 21 -5.27 -4.94 -14.29
N VAL A 22 -5.01 -5.89 -15.19
CA VAL A 22 -4.97 -5.64 -16.63
C VAL A 22 -6.02 -6.51 -17.28
N GLN A 23 -6.94 -5.88 -18.00
CA GLN A 23 -8.07 -6.55 -18.63
C GLN A 23 -8.26 -6.03 -20.06
N PRO A 24 -8.59 -6.91 -21.02
CA PRO A 24 -9.01 -6.44 -22.34
C PRO A 24 -10.35 -5.68 -22.22
N SER A 25 -10.53 -4.66 -23.05
CA SER A 25 -11.77 -3.90 -23.18
C SER A 25 -12.18 -3.81 -24.66
N ASP A 26 -13.44 -3.45 -24.93
CA ASP A 26 -13.99 -3.36 -26.29
C ASP A 26 -13.17 -2.46 -27.21
N THR A 27 -12.45 -1.48 -26.65
CA THR A 27 -11.62 -0.52 -27.38
C THR A 27 -10.12 -0.67 -27.12
N GLY A 28 -9.68 -1.70 -26.39
CA GLY A 28 -8.26 -1.91 -26.10
C GLY A 28 -7.97 -2.65 -24.80
N VAL A 29 -7.21 -2.00 -23.91
CA VAL A 29 -6.79 -2.56 -22.63
C VAL A 29 -7.14 -1.57 -21.52
N LEU A 30 -7.85 -2.05 -20.50
CA LEU A 30 -8.05 -1.34 -19.24
C LEU A 30 -6.97 -1.78 -18.25
N MET A 31 -6.31 -0.80 -17.64
CA MET A 31 -5.35 -1.03 -16.57
C MET A 31 -5.79 -0.25 -15.34
N GLU A 32 -6.11 -0.98 -14.27
CA GLU A 32 -6.44 -0.42 -12.97
C GLU A 32 -5.24 -0.59 -12.06
N ILE A 33 -4.77 0.49 -11.44
CA ILE A 33 -3.63 0.46 -10.53
C ILE A 33 -4.07 1.02 -9.19
N CYS A 34 -3.85 0.25 -8.13
CA CYS A 34 -3.96 0.70 -6.76
C CYS A 34 -2.54 0.77 -6.18
N VAL A 35 -2.12 1.93 -5.68
CA VAL A 35 -0.80 2.11 -5.05
C VAL A 35 -0.98 2.69 -3.66
N GLN A 36 -0.55 1.94 -2.64
CA GLN A 36 -0.31 2.43 -1.30
C GLN A 36 0.91 3.37 -1.33
N GLN A 37 0.71 4.62 -0.91
CA GLN A 37 1.81 5.56 -0.79
C GLN A 37 2.56 5.30 0.52
N ALA A 38 3.85 4.97 0.43
CA ALA A 38 4.72 4.77 1.59
C ALA A 38 5.78 5.88 1.65
N PRO A 39 6.16 6.36 2.84
CA PRO A 39 7.25 7.32 2.99
C PRO A 39 8.57 6.71 2.48
N MET A 40 9.41 7.50 1.82
CA MET A 40 10.76 7.10 1.42
C MET A 40 11.81 8.05 2.02
N ARG A 41 12.95 7.50 2.46
CA ARG A 41 14.06 8.28 3.04
C ARG A 41 15.06 8.68 1.95
N PHE A 42 14.93 9.86 1.36
CA PHE A 42 15.86 10.34 0.33
C PHE A 42 17.11 11.03 0.92
N GLY A 43 18.30 10.56 0.53
CA GLY A 43 19.59 11.24 0.73
C GLY A 43 20.22 11.12 2.13
N PRO A 44 21.49 11.58 2.28
CA PRO A 44 22.16 11.65 3.58
C PRO A 44 21.53 12.77 4.43
N ASN A 45 20.70 12.38 5.40
CA ASN A 45 19.95 13.33 6.22
C ASN A 45 20.84 14.00 7.28
N GLN A 46 21.06 15.31 7.15
CA GLN A 46 21.74 16.13 8.18
C GLN A 46 20.94 16.20 9.49
N HIS A 47 19.66 15.78 9.48
CA HIS A 47 18.75 15.73 10.62
C HIS A 47 18.20 14.31 10.88
N GLU A 48 19.06 13.29 10.74
CA GLU A 48 18.78 11.86 10.97
C GLU A 48 17.81 11.55 12.13
N PRO A 49 17.97 12.08 13.36
CA PRO A 49 17.13 11.67 14.50
C PRO A 49 15.69 12.16 14.39
N VAL A 50 15.47 13.36 13.84
CA VAL A 50 14.12 13.94 13.69
C VAL A 50 13.42 13.30 12.49
N MET A 51 14.14 13.11 11.40
CA MET A 51 13.61 12.46 10.20
C MET A 51 13.25 11.00 10.44
N SER A 52 14.01 10.29 11.28
CA SER A 52 13.64 8.92 11.69
C SER A 52 12.29 8.93 12.41
N LYS A 53 12.09 9.81 13.40
CA LYS A 53 10.81 9.87 14.14
C LYS A 53 9.62 10.18 13.24
N ILE A 54 9.78 11.11 12.28
CA ILE A 54 8.71 11.43 11.32
C ILE A 54 8.42 10.22 10.43
N TYR A 55 9.46 9.54 9.95
CA TYR A 55 9.29 8.33 9.15
C TYR A 55 8.56 7.23 9.94
N ASP A 56 8.97 6.99 11.18
CA ASP A 56 8.39 5.94 12.02
C ASP A 56 6.91 6.25 12.29
N LEU A 57 6.57 7.51 12.62
CA LEU A 57 5.18 7.96 12.78
C LEU A 57 4.33 7.76 11.51
N LEU A 58 4.86 8.11 10.34
CA LEU A 58 4.15 7.93 9.07
C LEU A 58 3.97 6.44 8.72
N SER A 59 4.98 5.63 9.02
CA SER A 59 4.92 4.17 8.81
C SER A 59 3.87 3.53 9.72
N ASP A 60 3.82 3.92 10.99
CA ASP A 60 2.85 3.41 11.96
C ASP A 60 1.42 3.79 11.57
N SER A 61 1.20 5.04 11.13
CA SER A 61 -0.09 5.49 10.63
C SER A 61 -0.54 4.68 9.41
N LEU A 62 0.37 4.42 8.47
CA LEU A 62 0.06 3.69 7.26
C LEU A 62 -0.34 2.23 7.54
N GLU A 63 0.34 1.58 8.48
CA GLU A 63 -0.02 0.22 8.91
C GLU A 63 -1.35 0.19 9.68
N ALA A 64 -1.65 1.21 10.49
CA ALA A 64 -2.94 1.34 11.15
C ALA A 64 -4.09 1.47 10.13
N ASP A 65 -3.94 2.35 9.14
CA ASP A 65 -4.94 2.56 8.07
C ASP A 65 -5.16 1.28 7.26
N LYS A 66 -4.07 0.56 6.94
CA LYS A 66 -4.13 -0.73 6.24
C LYS A 66 -4.88 -1.79 7.05
N MET A 67 -4.64 -1.86 8.36
CA MET A 67 -5.34 -2.79 9.24
C MET A 67 -6.83 -2.48 9.32
N GLU A 68 -7.19 -1.20 9.43
CA GLU A 68 -8.59 -0.76 9.43
C GLU A 68 -9.28 -1.08 8.10
N MET A 69 -8.64 -0.79 6.97
CA MET A 69 -9.15 -1.09 5.64
C MET A 69 -9.38 -2.60 5.47
N THR A 70 -8.43 -3.43 5.89
CA THR A 70 -8.54 -4.89 5.84
C THR A 70 -9.73 -5.37 6.65
N ARG A 71 -9.90 -4.86 7.88
CA ARG A 71 -11.04 -5.17 8.74
C ARG A 71 -12.38 -4.75 8.13
N CYS A 72 -12.43 -3.60 7.46
CA CYS A 72 -13.63 -3.15 6.75
C CYS A 72 -13.97 -4.09 5.58
N MET A 73 -12.98 -4.52 4.81
CA MET A 73 -13.18 -5.49 3.73
C MET A 73 -13.67 -6.85 4.25
N GLU A 74 -13.08 -7.36 5.33
CA GLU A 74 -13.52 -8.61 5.98
C GLU A 74 -14.98 -8.53 6.45
N ARG A 75 -15.39 -7.39 7.02
CA ARG A 75 -16.79 -7.17 7.40
C ARG A 75 -17.75 -7.19 6.22
N LEU A 76 -17.39 -6.54 5.11
CA LEU A 76 -18.22 -6.57 3.90
C LEU A 76 -18.41 -8.01 3.37
N LEU A 77 -17.34 -8.82 3.38
CA LEU A 77 -17.44 -10.24 2.99
C LEU A 77 -18.36 -11.03 3.93
N ILE A 78 -18.32 -10.77 5.24
CA ILE A 78 -19.23 -11.40 6.21
C ILE A 78 -20.67 -10.97 5.96
N ASP A 79 -20.91 -9.67 5.74
CA ASP A 79 -22.25 -9.13 5.50
C ASP A 79 -22.86 -9.73 4.20
N ASP A 80 -22.06 -9.91 3.15
CA ASP A 80 -22.47 -10.58 1.91
C ASP A 80 -22.85 -12.06 2.15
N ILE A 81 -22.09 -12.78 2.99
CA ILE A 81 -22.42 -14.17 3.35
C ILE A 81 -23.73 -14.24 4.15
N VAL A 82 -23.90 -13.37 5.15
CA VAL A 82 -25.08 -13.36 6.03
C VAL A 82 -26.34 -12.98 5.25
N THR A 83 -26.24 -12.02 4.33
CA THR A 83 -27.36 -11.64 3.45
C THR A 83 -27.74 -12.75 2.49
N GLY A 84 -26.76 -13.51 1.96
CA GLY A 84 -27.00 -14.70 1.15
C GLY A 84 -27.73 -15.83 1.90
N ILE A 85 -27.36 -16.09 3.16
CA ILE A 85 -28.01 -17.11 4.01
C ILE A 85 -29.46 -16.71 4.38
N SER A 86 -29.73 -15.42 4.55
CA SER A 86 -31.06 -14.93 4.97
C SER A 86 -32.06 -14.80 3.82
N ALA A 87 -31.62 -15.02 2.58
CA ALA A 87 -32.44 -14.94 1.37
C ALA A 87 -32.99 -16.31 0.90
N GLU A 88 -32.60 -17.40 1.57
CA GLU A 88 -33.17 -18.76 1.43
C GLU A 88 -34.25 -19.03 2.49
#